data_AF-A0A3D8Y5W5-F1
#
_entry.id   AF-A0A3D8Y5W5-F1
#
_cell.length_a   1.000
_cell.length_b   1.000
_cell.length_c   1.000
_cell.angle_alpha   90.00
_cell.angle_beta   90.00
_cell.angle_gamma   90.00
#
_symmetry.space_group_name_H-M   'P 1'
#
loop_
_entity.id
_entity.type
_entity.pdbx_description
1 polymer ?
#
loop_
_entity_poly.entity_id
_entity_poly.type
_entity_poly.pdbx_seq_one_letter_code
_entity_poly.pdbx_strand_id
1 'polypeptide(L)'
;MARNREPQIFNISFLDVICGALGAVIFLFIAVPKGGSSPSGKQQLAMSYDTLHRQFFATIHDSLRHKKPGDTLLVVLADYRELPGPEACPDCPEYSELPERVSERTAAATIKSPGKTEKADTATAKPLPARPEDPKRSKYLGDPPGVPCKVSFEVSWADIADNVDLFVCKGSKCVSGGAREIKDIGQWDSGKAKTRFFGSDLRTTQEAVRQFDKILPGEYKIYARFKESTKNNTSVHVRGLVYSKSEAGEEKGEPFSGTLQLGAERVLLGTVTLPDNGDFQLVKN
;
A
#
# COMPACT_ATOMS: atom_id res chain seq x y z
N MET A 1 49.30 47.86 16.20
CA MET A 1 50.13 46.70 15.86
C MET A 1 49.67 45.52 16.70
N ALA A 2 48.84 44.64 16.13
CA ALA A 2 48.36 43.45 16.82
C ALA A 2 49.40 42.33 16.68
N ARG A 3 49.85 41.79 17.81
CA ARG A 3 50.77 40.64 17.85
C ARG A 3 50.00 39.38 17.46
N ASN A 4 50.36 38.78 16.32
CA ASN A 4 49.94 37.43 15.95
C ASN A 4 50.42 36.45 17.02
N ARG A 5 49.48 35.87 17.77
CA ARG A 5 49.74 34.71 18.62
C ARG A 5 49.61 33.48 17.73
N GLU A 6 50.74 32.87 17.39
CA GLU A 6 50.75 31.55 16.76
C GLU A 6 50.14 30.54 17.75
N PRO A 7 49.12 29.77 17.36
CA PRO A 7 48.59 28.73 18.21
C PRO A 7 49.62 27.60 18.33
N GLN A 8 50.22 27.48 19.53
CA GLN A 8 51.03 26.31 19.90
C GLN A 8 50.10 25.10 20.06
N ILE A 9 49.83 24.39 18.96
CA ILE A 9 49.02 23.16 18.94
C ILE A 9 49.79 21.96 19.54
N PHE A 10 51.06 22.13 19.93
CA PHE A 10 51.94 21.04 20.35
C PHE A 10 51.96 20.70 21.85
N ASN A 11 51.03 21.24 22.66
CA ASN A 11 50.90 20.87 24.07
C ASN A 11 49.64 20.05 24.39
N ILE A 12 49.04 19.40 23.39
CA ILE A 12 48.11 18.30 23.69
C ILE A 12 48.97 17.09 24.02
N SER A 13 48.89 16.62 25.26
CA SER A 13 49.57 15.42 25.70
C SER A 13 49.22 14.28 24.75
N PHE A 14 50.23 13.58 24.23
CA PHE A 14 50.02 12.39 23.40
C PHE A 14 49.09 11.38 24.08
N LEU A 15 49.08 11.36 25.41
CA LEU A 15 48.21 10.55 26.24
C LEU A 15 46.73 10.93 26.09
N ASP A 16 46.40 12.22 25.97
CA ASP A 16 45.02 12.66 25.75
C ASP A 16 44.49 12.25 24.38
N VAL A 17 45.35 12.25 23.35
CA VAL A 17 44.99 11.79 22.00
C VAL A 17 44.69 10.29 22.01
N ILE A 18 45.51 9.49 22.70
CA ILE A 18 45.29 8.04 22.83
C ILE A 18 44.03 7.76 23.66
N CYS A 19 43.83 8.45 24.79
CA CYS A 19 42.62 8.28 25.61
C CYS A 19 41.35 8.66 24.86
N GLY A 20 41.38 9.76 24.09
CA GLY A 20 40.26 10.17 23.23
C GLY A 20 39.94 9.14 22.15
N ALA A 21 40.96 8.62 21.46
CA ALA A 21 40.79 7.59 20.44
C ALA A 21 40.24 6.28 21.03
N LEU A 22 40.77 5.85 22.18
CA LEU A 22 40.35 4.61 22.84
C LEU A 22 38.91 4.72 23.38
N GLY A 23 38.53 5.88 23.93
CA GLY A 23 37.17 6.17 24.33
C GLY A 23 36.18 6.12 23.16
N ALA A 24 36.55 6.68 22.00
CA ALA A 24 35.73 6.63 20.80
C ALA A 24 35.51 5.20 20.27
N VAL A 25 36.54 4.35 20.34
CA VAL A 25 36.43 2.93 19.95
C VAL A 25 35.49 2.18 20.89
N ILE A 26 35.58 2.39 22.20
CA ILE A 26 34.66 1.76 23.17
C ILE A 26 33.22 2.21 22.92
N PHE A 27 33.00 3.50 22.66
CA PHE A 27 31.68 4.02 22.33
C PHE A 27 31.11 3.39 21.05
N LEU A 28 31.94 3.15 20.03
CA LEU A 28 31.53 2.42 18.83
C LEU A 28 31.08 0.98 19.16
N PHE A 29 31.77 0.27 20.04
CA PHE A 29 31.38 -1.11 20.43
C PHE A 29 30.12 -1.18 21.30
N ILE A 30 29.78 -0.11 22.01
CA ILE A 30 28.55 -0.02 22.83
C ILE A 30 27.37 0.48 21.99
N ALA A 31 27.60 1.51 21.15
CA ALA A 31 26.57 2.16 20.36
C ALA A 31 26.20 1.38 19.09
N VAL A 32 27.13 0.61 18.52
CA VAL A 32 26.79 -0.30 17.42
C VAL A 32 26.07 -1.50 18.04
N PRO A 33 24.76 -1.67 17.79
CA PRO A 33 24.04 -2.84 18.29
C PRO A 33 24.78 -4.07 17.76
N LYS A 34 25.20 -4.95 18.69
CA LYS A 34 25.71 -6.27 18.32
C LYS A 34 24.63 -6.89 17.43
N GLY A 35 24.92 -7.00 16.13
CA GLY A 35 23.96 -7.45 15.13
C GLY A 35 23.49 -8.85 15.51
N GLY A 36 22.37 -8.93 16.22
CA GLY A 36 21.61 -10.16 16.34
C GLY A 36 21.36 -10.64 14.92
N SER A 37 21.54 -11.95 14.70
CA SER A 37 21.27 -12.59 13.42
C SER A 37 19.99 -12.00 12.82
N SER A 38 20.12 -11.30 11.70
CA SER A 38 18.99 -10.67 11.03
C SER A 38 17.86 -11.70 10.89
N PRO A 39 16.59 -11.34 11.16
CA PRO A 39 15.45 -12.22 10.94
C PRO A 39 15.33 -12.67 9.46
N SER A 40 16.17 -12.14 8.56
CA SER A 40 16.34 -12.59 7.17
C SER A 40 17.01 -13.96 7.01
N GLY A 41 17.54 -14.58 8.07
CA GLY A 41 18.23 -15.88 7.96
C GLY A 41 17.30 -17.08 7.67
N LYS A 42 15.99 -16.94 7.89
CA LYS A 42 15.01 -17.99 7.61
C LYS A 42 13.93 -17.44 6.68
N GLN A 43 13.76 -18.09 5.53
CA GLN A 43 12.67 -17.81 4.61
C GLN A 43 11.33 -17.94 5.36
N GLN A 44 10.63 -16.82 5.55
CA GLN A 44 9.39 -16.79 6.34
C GLN A 44 8.17 -17.21 5.52
N LEU A 45 8.25 -17.10 4.20
CA LEU A 45 7.20 -17.48 3.26
C LEU A 45 7.83 -17.91 1.93
N ALA A 46 7.43 -19.07 1.43
CA ALA A 46 7.63 -19.46 0.04
C ALA A 46 6.28 -19.40 -0.65
N MET A 47 6.18 -18.63 -1.73
CA MET A 47 4.96 -18.49 -2.52
C MET A 47 5.30 -18.65 -4.00
N SER A 48 4.49 -19.42 -4.70
CA SER A 48 4.45 -19.48 -6.16
C SER A 48 3.08 -18.99 -6.64
N TYR A 49 3.08 -18.35 -7.81
CA TYR A 49 1.86 -17.90 -8.47
C TYR A 49 1.71 -18.63 -9.80
N ASP A 50 0.63 -19.37 -9.93
CA ASP A 50 0.24 -20.01 -11.18
C ASP A 50 -0.52 -18.99 -12.03
N THR A 51 0.11 -18.55 -13.10
CA THR A 51 -0.43 -17.55 -14.03
C THR A 51 -1.57 -18.10 -14.90
N LEU A 52 -1.63 -19.42 -15.12
CA LEU A 52 -2.68 -20.05 -15.94
C LEU A 52 -3.99 -20.11 -15.17
N HIS A 53 -3.94 -20.61 -13.93
CA HIS A 53 -5.14 -20.76 -13.09
C HIS A 53 -5.42 -19.53 -12.22
N ARG A 54 -4.52 -18.54 -12.21
CA ARG A 54 -4.55 -17.35 -11.33
C ARG A 54 -4.64 -17.74 -9.85
N GLN A 55 -3.88 -18.75 -9.45
CA GLN A 55 -3.88 -19.30 -8.09
C GLN A 55 -2.54 -19.07 -7.41
N PHE A 56 -2.58 -18.79 -6.10
CA PHE A 56 -1.40 -18.70 -5.27
C PHE A 56 -1.22 -19.99 -4.48
N PHE A 57 0.00 -20.53 -4.53
CA PHE A 57 0.40 -21.65 -3.69
C PHE A 57 1.46 -21.13 -2.72
N ALA A 58 1.19 -21.22 -1.43
CA ALA A 58 2.13 -20.75 -0.42
C ALA A 58 2.14 -21.69 0.79
N THR A 59 3.33 -21.90 1.35
CA THR A 59 3.49 -22.54 2.65
C THR A 59 3.75 -21.45 3.67
N ILE A 60 2.71 -21.11 4.44
CA ILE A 60 2.78 -20.06 5.48
C ILE A 60 3.41 -20.67 6.73
N HIS A 61 4.57 -20.17 7.13
CA HIS A 61 5.22 -20.58 8.37
C HIS A 61 4.52 -19.92 9.59
N ASP A 62 4.43 -20.64 10.72
CA ASP A 62 3.74 -20.18 11.93
C ASP A 62 4.25 -18.83 12.48
N SER A 63 5.47 -18.44 12.13
CA SER A 63 6.05 -17.12 12.45
C SER A 63 5.23 -15.95 11.90
N LEU A 64 4.40 -16.17 10.88
CA LEU A 64 3.53 -15.16 10.29
C LEU A 64 2.14 -15.09 10.96
N ARG A 65 1.82 -16.02 11.87
CA ARG A 65 0.50 -16.10 12.52
C ARG A 65 0.15 -14.87 13.37
N HIS A 66 1.15 -14.11 13.80
CA HIS A 66 0.98 -12.90 14.61
C HIS A 66 0.95 -11.61 13.78
N LYS A 67 1.12 -11.68 12.45
CA LYS A 67 1.10 -10.52 11.57
C LYS A 67 -0.33 -10.03 11.33
N LYS A 68 -0.50 -8.71 11.28
CA LYS A 68 -1.79 -8.03 11.07
C LYS A 68 -1.80 -7.25 9.76
N PRO A 69 -2.98 -6.97 9.18
CA PRO A 69 -3.08 -6.01 8.08
C PRO A 69 -2.40 -4.68 8.44
N GLY A 70 -1.50 -4.21 7.59
CA GLY A 70 -0.66 -3.03 7.82
C GLY A 70 0.79 -3.33 8.21
N ASP A 71 1.12 -4.57 8.58
CA ASP A 71 2.50 -4.98 8.81
C ASP A 71 3.28 -5.12 7.48
N THR A 72 4.49 -4.58 7.42
CA THR A 72 5.35 -4.68 6.22
C THR A 72 6.08 -6.03 6.18
N LEU A 73 6.03 -6.70 5.03
CA LEU A 73 6.81 -7.90 4.73
C LEU A 73 7.80 -7.61 3.60
N LEU A 74 9.04 -8.07 3.73
CA LEU A 74 10.01 -8.05 2.64
C LEU A 74 9.77 -9.28 1.76
N VAL A 75 9.49 -9.05 0.48
CA VAL A 75 9.30 -10.11 -0.51
C VAL A 75 10.51 -10.11 -1.45
N VAL A 76 11.14 -11.27 -1.58
CA VAL A 76 12.25 -11.47 -2.54
C VAL A 76 11.79 -12.53 -3.53
N LEU A 77 11.79 -12.19 -4.82
CA LEU A 77 11.57 -13.16 -5.89
C LEU A 77 12.83 -14.03 -5.99
N ALA A 78 12.75 -15.26 -5.51
CA ALA A 78 13.90 -16.17 -5.45
C ALA A 78 14.18 -16.85 -6.79
N ASP A 79 13.13 -17.22 -7.53
CA ASP A 79 13.23 -17.92 -8.80
C ASP A 79 12.01 -17.57 -9.69
N TYR A 80 12.23 -17.49 -10.99
CA TYR A 80 11.17 -17.35 -11.99
C TYR A 80 11.33 -18.48 -13.00
N ARG A 81 10.40 -19.44 -12.96
CA ARG A 81 10.36 -20.54 -13.92
C ARG A 81 9.20 -20.31 -14.86
N GLU A 82 9.52 -20.20 -16.14
CA GLU A 82 8.53 -20.37 -17.18
C GLU A 82 8.08 -21.83 -17.11
N LEU A 83 6.81 -22.04 -16.72
CA LEU A 83 6.19 -23.33 -16.92
C LEU A 83 6.27 -23.63 -18.41
N PRO A 84 6.59 -24.88 -18.82
CA PRO A 84 6.49 -25.24 -20.22
C PRO A 84 5.10 -24.80 -20.68
N GLY A 85 5.06 -23.92 -21.69
CA GLY A 85 3.80 -23.60 -22.34
C GLY A 85 3.12 -24.91 -22.73
N PRO A 86 1.79 -24.95 -22.86
CA PRO A 86 1.12 -26.17 -23.31
C PRO A 86 1.82 -26.60 -24.60
N GLU A 87 2.66 -27.64 -24.52
CA GLU A 87 3.15 -28.31 -25.71
C GLU A 87 1.89 -28.64 -26.47
N ALA A 88 1.82 -28.23 -27.74
CA ALA A 88 0.70 -28.52 -28.61
C ALA A 88 0.30 -29.96 -28.35
N CYS A 89 -0.90 -30.16 -27.78
CA CYS A 89 -1.35 -31.50 -27.44
C CYS A 89 -1.07 -32.35 -28.69
N PRO A 90 -0.27 -33.43 -28.58
CA PRO A 90 0.00 -34.28 -29.74
C PRO A 90 -1.36 -34.60 -30.35
N ASP A 91 -1.50 -34.31 -31.65
CA ASP A 91 -2.77 -34.33 -32.38
C ASP A 91 -3.62 -35.45 -31.83
N CYS A 92 -4.67 -35.07 -31.09
CA CYS A 92 -5.60 -36.05 -30.57
C CYS A 92 -6.08 -36.81 -31.80
N PRO A 93 -5.91 -38.15 -31.88
CA PRO A 93 -6.32 -38.89 -33.05
C PRO A 93 -7.76 -38.49 -33.35
N GLU A 94 -7.98 -37.97 -34.56
CA GLU A 94 -9.31 -37.61 -35.07
C GLU A 94 -10.24 -38.75 -34.70
N TYR A 95 -11.20 -38.46 -33.80
CA TYR A 95 -12.27 -39.38 -33.44
C TYR A 95 -13.09 -39.61 -34.71
N SER A 96 -12.64 -40.55 -35.51
CA SER A 96 -13.33 -41.06 -36.68
C SER A 96 -14.54 -41.84 -36.15
N GLU A 97 -15.69 -41.20 -36.26
CA GLU A 97 -17.02 -41.81 -36.39
C GLU A 97 -17.28 -43.01 -35.47
N LEU A 98 -17.54 -42.72 -34.19
CA LEU A 98 -18.36 -43.65 -33.41
C LEU A 98 -19.83 -43.45 -33.83
N PRO A 99 -20.52 -44.52 -34.25
CA PRO A 99 -21.85 -44.43 -34.84
C PRO A 99 -22.88 -43.84 -33.87
N GLU A 100 -23.73 -42.97 -34.41
CA GLU A 100 -24.90 -42.40 -33.73
C GLU A 100 -25.70 -43.51 -33.02
N ARG A 101 -25.57 -43.57 -31.69
CA ARG A 101 -26.49 -44.36 -30.87
C ARG A 101 -27.81 -43.62 -30.78
N VAL A 102 -28.70 -44.05 -31.66
CA VAL A 102 -30.14 -43.82 -31.67
C VAL A 102 -30.71 -43.85 -30.25
N SER A 103 -31.42 -42.78 -29.92
CA SER A 103 -32.24 -42.65 -28.72
C SER A 103 -33.40 -43.65 -28.77
N GLU A 104 -33.38 -44.64 -27.88
CA GLU A 104 -34.57 -45.42 -27.54
C GLU A 104 -34.97 -45.18 -26.09
N ARG A 105 -36.10 -44.49 -25.94
CA ARG A 105 -36.93 -44.53 -24.73
C ARG A 105 -37.40 -45.95 -24.50
N THR A 106 -37.21 -46.50 -23.30
CA THR A 106 -38.25 -47.35 -22.69
C THR A 106 -38.21 -47.27 -21.18
N ALA A 107 -39.41 -47.08 -20.62
CA ALA A 107 -39.69 -47.07 -19.21
C ALA A 107 -39.67 -48.49 -18.60
N ALA A 108 -39.58 -48.49 -17.27
CA ALA A 108 -39.97 -49.56 -16.34
C ALA A 108 -39.06 -50.79 -16.21
N ALA A 109 -38.35 -50.87 -15.09
CA ALA A 109 -38.36 -52.08 -14.25
C ALA A 109 -37.88 -51.77 -12.82
N THR A 110 -38.82 -51.95 -11.90
CA THR A 110 -38.70 -52.02 -10.44
C THR A 110 -37.56 -52.93 -9.98
N ILE A 111 -36.63 -52.41 -9.18
CA ILE A 111 -35.73 -53.22 -8.34
C ILE A 111 -36.09 -52.97 -6.88
N LYS A 112 -36.67 -53.99 -6.25
CA LYS A 112 -36.87 -54.11 -4.80
C LYS A 112 -35.51 -54.25 -4.12
N SER A 113 -35.22 -53.38 -3.16
CA SER A 113 -34.19 -53.64 -2.14
C SER A 113 -34.86 -53.94 -0.79
N PRO A 114 -34.35 -54.92 -0.02
CA PRO A 114 -34.95 -55.33 1.23
C PRO A 114 -34.64 -54.33 2.35
N GLY A 115 -35.62 -54.16 3.24
CA GLY A 115 -35.62 -53.15 4.28
C GLY A 115 -34.47 -53.27 5.26
N LYS A 116 -33.90 -52.11 5.58
CA LYS A 116 -33.29 -51.85 6.88
C LYS A 116 -33.85 -50.54 7.39
N THR A 117 -34.62 -50.65 8.46
CA THR A 117 -35.31 -49.57 9.16
C THR A 117 -34.27 -48.67 9.82
N GLU A 118 -34.02 -47.49 9.25
CA GLU A 118 -33.37 -46.40 9.96
C GLU A 118 -34.18 -45.13 9.72
N LYS A 119 -34.59 -44.52 10.83
CA LYS A 119 -35.54 -43.40 10.88
C LYS A 119 -34.99 -42.21 10.11
N ALA A 120 -35.81 -41.70 9.20
CA ALA A 120 -35.57 -40.46 8.49
C ALA A 120 -35.74 -39.27 9.44
N ASP A 121 -34.63 -38.71 9.91
CA ASP A 121 -34.61 -37.32 10.39
C ASP A 121 -34.57 -36.41 9.16
N THR A 122 -35.74 -35.90 8.80
CA THR A 122 -35.87 -34.79 7.84
C THR A 122 -35.31 -33.54 8.49
N ALA A 123 -33.99 -33.35 8.40
CA ALA A 123 -33.32 -32.12 8.78
C ALA A 123 -33.72 -31.03 7.77
N THR A 124 -34.80 -30.33 8.12
CA THR A 124 -35.15 -29.03 7.55
C THR A 124 -33.95 -28.12 7.79
N ALA A 125 -33.18 -27.80 6.75
CA ALA A 125 -32.05 -26.90 6.84
C ALA A 125 -32.58 -25.52 7.28
N LYS A 126 -32.50 -25.26 8.59
CA LYS A 126 -32.75 -23.93 9.14
C LYS A 126 -31.84 -22.95 8.41
N PRO A 127 -32.33 -21.76 8.02
CA PRO A 127 -31.47 -20.70 7.52
C PRO A 127 -30.36 -20.48 8.54
N LEU A 128 -29.11 -20.58 8.08
CA LEU A 128 -27.96 -20.21 8.90
C LEU A 128 -28.23 -18.78 9.42
N PRO A 129 -28.21 -18.55 10.74
CA PRO A 129 -28.39 -17.22 11.28
C PRO A 129 -27.36 -16.30 10.62
N ALA A 130 -27.83 -15.18 10.08
CA ALA A 130 -26.97 -14.16 9.51
C ALA A 130 -25.85 -13.89 10.52
N ARG A 131 -24.59 -14.05 10.09
CA ARG A 131 -23.44 -13.70 10.92
C ARG A 131 -23.71 -12.28 11.43
N PRO A 132 -23.67 -12.02 12.75
CA PRO A 132 -23.83 -10.67 13.25
C PRO A 132 -22.82 -9.80 12.53
N GLU A 133 -23.32 -8.80 11.79
CA GLU A 133 -22.46 -7.83 11.13
C GLU A 133 -21.58 -7.23 12.22
N ASP A 134 -20.26 -7.39 12.10
CA ASP A 134 -19.32 -6.76 13.01
C ASP A 134 -19.63 -5.25 12.98
N PRO A 135 -20.14 -4.65 14.07
CA PRO A 135 -20.60 -3.27 14.10
C PRO A 135 -19.45 -2.25 13.95
N LYS A 136 -18.24 -2.73 13.62
CA LYS A 136 -17.02 -1.97 13.43
C LYS A 136 -16.53 -1.95 11.98
N ARG A 137 -17.19 -2.63 11.04
CA ARG A 137 -16.84 -2.49 9.61
C ARG A 137 -17.36 -1.14 9.12
N SER A 138 -16.43 -0.27 8.73
CA SER A 138 -16.76 1.04 8.17
C SER A 138 -17.63 0.89 6.92
N LYS A 139 -18.53 1.85 6.70
CA LYS A 139 -19.40 1.88 5.50
C LYS A 139 -18.64 2.25 4.23
N TYR A 140 -17.38 2.69 4.36
CA TYR A 140 -16.53 3.01 3.23
C TYR A 140 -16.09 1.72 2.53
N LEU A 141 -16.45 1.58 1.26
CA LEU A 141 -16.16 0.41 0.44
C LEU A 141 -14.81 0.48 -0.30
N GLY A 142 -14.11 1.62 -0.20
CA GLY A 142 -12.80 1.78 -0.84
C GLY A 142 -11.66 1.33 0.06
N ASP A 143 -10.45 1.30 -0.52
CA ASP A 143 -9.25 0.99 0.26
C ASP A 143 -8.89 2.20 1.15
N PRO A 144 -8.58 1.98 2.44
CA PRO A 144 -8.05 3.02 3.31
C PRO A 144 -6.63 3.42 2.86
N PRO A 145 -6.15 4.60 3.28
CA PRO A 145 -4.77 5.01 2.99
C PRO A 145 -3.78 3.98 3.56
N GLY A 146 -2.72 3.69 2.80
CA GLY A 146 -1.70 2.72 3.22
C GLY A 146 -0.92 3.12 4.48
N VAL A 147 -0.96 4.40 4.86
CA VAL A 147 -0.40 4.93 6.10
C VAL A 147 -1.55 5.31 7.05
N PRO A 148 -1.61 4.75 8.27
CA PRO A 148 -2.63 5.10 9.25
C PRO A 148 -2.65 6.60 9.54
N CYS A 149 -3.79 7.25 9.34
CA CYS A 149 -4.00 8.67 9.61
C CYS A 149 -5.48 8.96 9.91
N LYS A 150 -5.75 10.14 10.46
CA LYS A 150 -7.11 10.65 10.71
C LYS A 150 -7.73 11.31 9.49
N VAL A 151 -6.91 12.00 8.69
CA VAL A 151 -7.32 12.60 7.42
C VAL A 151 -6.20 12.42 6.41
N SER A 152 -6.55 12.05 5.18
CA SER A 152 -5.62 11.95 4.04
C SER A 152 -6.21 12.67 2.84
N PHE A 153 -5.44 13.57 2.25
CA PHE A 153 -5.71 14.14 0.92
C PHE A 153 -4.68 13.56 -0.03
N GLU A 154 -5.11 12.74 -0.98
CA GLU A 154 -4.19 11.97 -1.83
C GLU A 154 -4.41 12.29 -3.30
N VAL A 155 -3.32 12.26 -4.07
CA VAL A 155 -3.33 12.30 -5.52
C VAL A 155 -2.34 11.27 -6.04
N SER A 156 -2.78 10.51 -7.05
CA SER A 156 -2.02 9.46 -7.72
C SER A 156 -2.14 9.56 -9.23
N TRP A 157 -1.14 9.05 -9.94
CA TRP A 157 -1.10 9.01 -11.40
C TRP A 157 -0.51 7.68 -11.90
N ALA A 158 -0.58 7.44 -13.20
CA ALA A 158 -0.26 6.12 -13.76
C ALA A 158 1.26 5.88 -13.93
N ASP A 159 2.00 6.90 -14.38
CA ASP A 159 3.37 6.73 -14.83
C ASP A 159 4.39 7.38 -13.89
N ILE A 160 5.38 6.61 -13.43
CA ILE A 160 6.48 7.11 -12.58
C ILE A 160 7.39 8.12 -13.32
N ALA A 161 7.34 8.14 -14.65
CA ALA A 161 8.02 9.14 -15.48
C ALA A 161 7.40 10.53 -15.38
N ASP A 162 6.14 10.62 -14.94
CA ASP A 162 5.42 11.89 -14.76
C ASP A 162 5.60 12.40 -13.33
N ASN A 163 5.82 13.70 -13.19
CA ASN A 163 6.03 14.37 -11.91
C ASN A 163 4.87 15.32 -11.60
N VAL A 164 3.99 14.91 -10.68
CA VAL A 164 2.82 15.69 -10.26
C VAL A 164 2.99 16.15 -8.82
N ASP A 165 2.91 17.46 -8.57
CA ASP A 165 2.98 18.02 -7.21
C ASP A 165 1.56 18.25 -6.66
N LEU A 166 1.31 17.82 -5.42
CA LEU A 166 0.09 18.07 -4.66
C LEU A 166 0.26 19.31 -3.76
N PHE A 167 -0.78 20.14 -3.72
CA PHE A 167 -0.88 21.27 -2.80
C PHE A 167 -2.22 21.21 -2.07
N VAL A 168 -2.18 21.23 -0.74
CA VAL A 168 -3.38 21.33 0.10
C VAL A 168 -3.32 22.64 0.86
N CYS A 169 -4.26 23.53 0.56
CA CYS A 169 -4.27 24.88 1.07
C CYS A 169 -5.41 25.11 2.05
N LYS A 170 -5.17 25.88 3.11
CA LYS A 170 -6.16 26.36 4.08
C LYS A 170 -5.94 27.86 4.29
N GLY A 171 -6.90 28.68 3.89
CA GLY A 171 -6.70 30.12 3.79
C GLY A 171 -5.55 30.46 2.83
N SER A 172 -4.54 31.19 3.30
CA SER A 172 -3.36 31.59 2.50
C SER A 172 -2.17 30.64 2.58
N LYS A 173 -2.24 29.60 3.41
CA LYS A 173 -1.14 28.64 3.64
C LYS A 173 -1.37 27.36 2.85
N CYS A 174 -0.31 26.75 2.34
CA CYS A 174 -0.38 25.50 1.59
C CYS A 174 0.74 24.54 1.99
N VAL A 175 0.37 23.28 2.24
CA VAL A 175 1.32 22.17 2.42
C VAL A 175 1.62 21.56 1.05
N SER A 176 2.90 21.28 0.78
CA SER A 176 3.41 20.66 -0.46
C SER A 176 4.82 20.11 -0.24
N GLY A 177 5.43 19.49 -1.26
CA GLY A 177 6.79 18.95 -1.15
C GLY A 177 7.88 19.94 -0.72
N GLY A 178 7.71 21.23 -1.01
CA GLY A 178 8.61 22.31 -0.55
C GLY A 178 8.31 22.84 0.86
N ALA A 179 7.07 22.69 1.32
CA ALA A 179 6.59 23.12 2.64
C ALA A 179 5.95 21.91 3.32
N ARG A 180 6.81 21.03 3.86
CA ARG A 180 6.44 19.66 4.22
C ARG A 180 5.51 19.54 5.42
N GLU A 181 5.43 20.57 6.26
CA GLU A 181 4.56 20.53 7.43
C GLU A 181 4.05 21.93 7.72
N ILE A 182 2.74 22.03 7.92
CA ILE A 182 2.08 23.22 8.46
C ILE A 182 1.12 22.72 9.54
N LYS A 183 1.37 23.11 10.79
CA LYS A 183 0.65 22.61 11.98
C LYS A 183 -0.88 22.70 11.88
N ASP A 184 -1.37 23.69 11.16
CA ASP A 184 -2.78 24.03 10.96
C ASP A 184 -3.43 23.33 9.74
N ILE A 185 -2.66 22.53 9.00
CA ILE A 185 -3.11 21.80 7.80
C ILE A 185 -2.77 20.30 7.89
N GLY A 186 -1.52 19.96 8.16
CA GLY A 186 -1.03 18.58 8.17
C GLY A 186 0.43 18.47 7.70
N GLN A 187 0.84 17.22 7.48
CA GLN A 187 2.18 16.86 7.03
C GLN A 187 2.11 16.30 5.61
N TRP A 188 2.93 16.83 4.72
CA TRP A 188 3.17 16.27 3.40
C TRP A 188 3.92 14.95 3.54
N ASP A 189 3.38 13.93 2.90
CA ASP A 189 3.95 12.60 2.84
C ASP A 189 4.00 12.17 1.38
N SER A 190 5.20 11.89 0.91
CA SER A 190 5.42 11.47 -0.46
C SER A 190 6.46 10.37 -0.49
N GLY A 191 6.13 9.30 -1.20
CA GLY A 191 7.12 8.31 -1.56
C GLY A 191 8.15 8.83 -2.58
N LYS A 192 8.16 10.10 -2.98
CA LYS A 192 9.19 10.66 -3.87
C LYS A 192 10.54 10.89 -3.20
N ALA A 193 10.67 10.69 -1.89
CA ALA A 193 11.95 10.89 -1.20
C ALA A 193 13.00 9.89 -1.73
N LYS A 194 14.00 10.40 -2.45
CA LYS A 194 15.18 9.63 -2.89
C LYS A 194 16.02 9.23 -1.68
N THR A 195 15.67 8.16 -0.98
CA THR A 195 16.61 7.49 -0.06
C THR A 195 17.59 6.69 -0.91
N ARG A 196 18.63 7.38 -1.43
CA ARG A 196 19.75 6.75 -2.17
C ARG A 196 20.50 5.68 -1.35
N PHE A 197 20.19 5.52 -0.07
CA PHE A 197 20.89 4.64 0.85
C PHE A 197 20.73 3.14 0.52
N PHE A 198 19.69 2.75 -0.23
CA PHE A 198 19.42 1.34 -0.57
C PHE A 198 19.35 1.03 -2.07
N GLY A 199 19.88 1.91 -2.94
CA GLY A 199 20.11 1.59 -4.35
C GLY A 199 18.87 1.39 -5.25
N SER A 200 17.65 1.42 -4.70
CA SER A 200 16.40 1.39 -5.47
C SER A 200 15.73 2.76 -5.50
N ASP A 201 15.16 3.11 -6.66
CA ASP A 201 14.35 4.29 -6.84
C ASP A 201 12.97 4.06 -6.20
N LEU A 202 12.83 4.47 -4.94
CA LEU A 202 11.58 4.31 -4.18
C LEU A 202 10.50 5.34 -4.56
N ARG A 203 10.68 6.10 -5.64
CA ARG A 203 9.67 7.03 -6.13
C ARG A 203 8.33 6.32 -6.32
N THR A 204 7.28 6.90 -5.76
CA THR A 204 5.91 6.43 -5.96
C THR A 204 5.16 7.41 -6.86
N THR A 205 4.10 6.91 -7.51
CA THR A 205 3.18 7.72 -8.30
C THR A 205 2.05 8.32 -7.44
N GLN A 206 2.35 8.63 -6.19
CA GLN A 206 1.40 9.12 -5.20
C GLN A 206 2.01 10.22 -4.32
N GLU A 207 1.24 11.27 -4.06
CA GLU A 207 1.49 12.24 -3.00
C GLU A 207 0.29 12.33 -2.08
N ALA A 208 0.56 12.61 -0.81
CA ALA A 208 -0.47 12.80 0.20
C ALA A 208 -0.15 13.96 1.13
N VAL A 209 -1.19 14.56 1.70
CA VAL A 209 -1.10 15.40 2.90
C VAL A 209 -1.96 14.77 3.97
N ARG A 210 -1.35 14.48 5.11
CA ARG A 210 -1.95 13.67 6.19
C ARG A 210 -2.04 14.44 7.49
N GLN A 211 -3.10 14.14 8.25
CA GLN A 211 -3.26 14.54 9.64
C GLN A 211 -3.24 13.27 10.49
N PHE A 212 -2.25 13.14 11.38
CA PHE A 212 -2.05 11.90 12.15
C PHE A 212 -2.76 11.90 13.49
N ASP A 213 -2.58 12.96 14.28
CA ASP A 213 -3.02 12.98 15.68
C ASP A 213 -4.51 13.32 15.81
N LYS A 214 -4.92 14.44 15.21
CA LYS A 214 -6.26 14.99 15.32
C LYS A 214 -6.75 15.53 13.99
N ILE A 215 -8.06 15.57 13.84
CA ILE A 215 -8.73 16.21 12.71
C ILE A 215 -8.62 17.72 12.89
N LEU A 216 -8.09 18.39 11.88
CA LEU A 216 -7.99 19.84 11.84
C LEU A 216 -9.18 20.36 11.02
N PRO A 217 -10.17 21.01 11.65
CA PRO A 217 -11.36 21.47 10.93
C PRO A 217 -11.05 22.70 10.07
N GLY A 218 -11.77 22.84 8.96
CA GLY A 218 -11.75 24.02 8.11
C GLY A 218 -12.08 23.74 6.65
N GLU A 219 -11.94 24.77 5.84
CA GLU A 219 -12.04 24.69 4.37
C GLU A 219 -10.66 24.48 3.77
N TYR A 220 -10.54 23.43 2.95
CA TYR A 220 -9.32 23.03 2.27
C TYR A 220 -9.50 23.11 0.76
N LYS A 221 -8.52 23.66 0.06
CA LYS A 221 -8.48 23.67 -1.41
C LYS A 221 -7.37 22.75 -1.88
N ILE A 222 -7.74 21.77 -2.71
CA ILE A 222 -6.83 20.76 -3.24
C ILE A 222 -6.42 21.18 -4.65
N TYR A 223 -5.15 21.49 -4.82
CA TYR A 223 -4.57 21.78 -6.13
C TYR A 223 -3.55 20.72 -6.52
N ALA A 224 -3.38 20.53 -7.82
CA ALA A 224 -2.27 19.76 -8.35
C ALA A 224 -1.61 20.49 -9.53
N ARG A 225 -0.35 20.14 -9.79
CA ARG A 225 0.41 20.68 -10.92
C ARG A 225 1.21 19.58 -11.59
N PHE A 226 1.10 19.49 -12.91
CA PHE A 226 1.97 18.63 -13.72
C PHE A 226 3.27 19.37 -14.05
N LYS A 227 4.35 18.98 -13.38
CA LYS A 227 5.62 19.72 -13.37
C LYS A 227 6.54 19.32 -14.52
N GLU A 228 6.70 18.01 -14.73
CA GLU A 228 7.68 17.46 -15.66
C GLU A 228 7.27 16.05 -16.08
N SER A 229 7.66 15.64 -17.30
CA SER A 229 7.54 14.27 -17.78
C SER A 229 8.82 13.86 -18.50
N THR A 230 9.41 12.74 -18.11
CA THR A 230 10.57 12.18 -18.83
C THR A 230 10.17 11.44 -20.10
N LYS A 231 8.86 11.24 -20.35
CA LYS A 231 8.30 10.61 -21.56
C LYS A 231 7.70 11.63 -22.53
N ASN A 232 7.89 12.93 -22.28
CA ASN A 232 7.31 14.02 -23.06
C ASN A 232 5.77 14.00 -23.10
N ASN A 233 5.12 13.49 -22.04
CA ASN A 233 3.66 13.61 -21.92
C ASN A 233 3.28 15.08 -21.76
N THR A 234 2.30 15.55 -22.54
CA THR A 234 1.79 16.93 -22.47
C THR A 234 0.67 17.10 -21.45
N SER A 235 0.02 16.00 -21.06
CA SER A 235 -1.00 15.98 -20.02
C SER A 235 -0.92 14.69 -19.20
N VAL A 236 -1.45 14.72 -17.99
CA VAL A 236 -1.54 13.56 -17.10
C VAL A 236 -2.90 13.52 -16.42
N HIS A 237 -3.53 12.36 -16.43
CA HIS A 237 -4.75 12.11 -15.67
C HIS A 237 -4.39 11.70 -14.24
N VAL A 238 -4.99 12.39 -13.26
CA VAL A 238 -4.76 12.14 -11.84
C VAL A 238 -6.02 11.64 -11.17
N ARG A 239 -5.84 10.69 -10.25
CA ARG A 239 -6.87 10.13 -9.38
C ARG A 239 -6.58 10.50 -7.95
N GLY A 240 -7.54 11.10 -7.26
CA GLY A 240 -7.40 11.52 -5.88
C GLY A 240 -8.43 10.90 -4.96
N LEU A 241 -8.11 10.93 -3.68
CA LEU A 241 -8.97 10.46 -2.60
C LEU A 241 -8.89 11.44 -1.44
N VAL A 242 -10.05 11.89 -0.95
CA VAL A 242 -10.17 12.51 0.37
C VAL A 242 -10.66 11.43 1.32
N TYR A 243 -9.89 11.14 2.37
CA TYR A 243 -10.21 10.14 3.38
C TYR A 243 -10.24 10.79 4.76
N SER A 244 -11.16 10.36 5.61
CA SER A 244 -11.20 10.70 7.02
C SER A 244 -11.61 9.51 7.89
N LYS A 245 -11.16 9.54 9.13
CA LYS A 245 -11.52 8.58 10.18
C LYS A 245 -11.86 9.32 11.47
N SER A 246 -13.13 9.26 11.86
CA SER A 246 -13.63 9.91 13.07
C SER A 246 -13.03 9.31 14.34
N GLU A 247 -13.24 9.96 15.48
CA GLU A 247 -12.83 9.40 16.79
C GLU A 247 -13.56 8.10 17.13
N ALA A 248 -14.81 7.96 16.67
CA ALA A 248 -15.60 6.73 16.78
C ALA A 248 -15.06 5.59 15.90
N GLY A 249 -14.09 5.88 15.02
CA GLY A 249 -13.50 4.92 14.08
C GLY A 249 -14.30 4.74 12.80
N GLU A 250 -15.31 5.58 12.56
CA GLU A 250 -16.05 5.60 11.30
C GLU A 250 -15.17 6.18 10.20
N GLU A 251 -15.10 5.49 9.07
CA GLU A 251 -14.26 5.88 7.95
C GLU A 251 -15.13 6.39 6.81
N LYS A 252 -14.68 7.47 6.18
CA LYS A 252 -15.32 8.08 5.02
C LYS A 252 -14.25 8.35 3.97
N GLY A 253 -14.57 8.07 2.71
CA GLY A 253 -13.69 8.38 1.60
C GLY A 253 -14.47 8.80 0.37
N GLU A 254 -13.99 9.82 -0.32
CA GLU A 254 -14.59 10.30 -1.56
C GLU A 254 -13.53 10.46 -2.66
N PRO A 255 -13.67 9.74 -3.78
CA PRO A 255 -12.74 9.87 -4.90
C PRO A 255 -13.03 11.10 -5.74
N PHE A 256 -11.97 11.66 -6.32
CA PHE A 256 -12.02 12.71 -7.34
C PHE A 256 -10.97 12.45 -8.41
N SER A 257 -11.07 13.16 -9.53
CA SER A 257 -10.11 13.01 -10.63
C SER A 257 -10.03 14.31 -11.42
N GLY A 258 -8.91 14.52 -12.10
CA GLY A 258 -8.74 15.65 -13.00
C GLY A 258 -7.66 15.37 -14.04
N THR A 259 -7.59 16.23 -15.06
CA THR A 259 -6.54 16.19 -16.07
C THR A 259 -5.68 17.44 -15.95
N LEU A 260 -4.37 17.24 -15.83
CA LEU A 260 -3.39 18.31 -15.68
C LEU A 260 -2.62 18.49 -16.97
N GLN A 261 -2.39 19.74 -17.39
CA GLN A 261 -1.58 20.08 -18.55
C GLN A 261 -0.15 20.41 -18.10
N LEU A 262 0.85 19.96 -18.86
CA LEU A 262 2.26 20.21 -18.55
C LEU A 262 2.57 21.71 -18.62
N GLY A 263 3.24 22.23 -17.59
CA GLY A 263 3.63 23.64 -17.55
C GLY A 263 2.51 24.61 -17.16
N ALA A 264 1.27 24.15 -17.04
CA ALA A 264 0.17 24.96 -16.53
C ALA A 264 0.41 25.39 -15.06
N GLU A 265 -0.32 26.43 -14.65
CA GLU A 265 -0.42 26.79 -13.23
C GLU A 265 -1.15 25.70 -12.42
N ARG A 266 -1.24 25.91 -11.10
CA ARG A 266 -1.92 24.98 -10.19
C ARG A 266 -3.39 24.87 -10.58
N VAL A 267 -3.85 23.65 -10.87
CA VAL A 267 -5.26 23.36 -11.19
C VAL A 267 -5.99 23.02 -9.90
N LEU A 268 -7.12 23.69 -9.64
CA LEU A 268 -8.00 23.35 -8.52
C LEU A 268 -8.76 22.07 -8.86
N LEU A 269 -8.54 21.01 -8.08
CA LEU A 269 -9.22 19.72 -8.24
C LEU A 269 -10.49 19.63 -7.39
N GLY A 270 -10.54 20.35 -6.27
CA GLY A 270 -11.73 20.41 -5.44
C GLY A 270 -11.53 21.19 -4.14
N THR A 271 -12.65 21.48 -3.49
CA THR A 271 -12.73 22.16 -2.20
C THR A 271 -13.38 21.23 -1.19
N VAL A 272 -12.74 21.03 -0.04
CA VAL A 272 -13.21 20.16 1.04
C VAL A 272 -13.59 21.01 2.25
N THR A 273 -14.81 20.85 2.72
CA THR A 273 -15.22 21.37 4.04
C THR A 273 -15.18 20.23 5.04
N LEU A 274 -14.31 20.35 6.05
CA LEU A 274 -14.01 19.32 7.04
C LEU A 274 -14.32 19.86 8.45
N PRO A 275 -15.37 19.38 9.15
CA PRO A 275 -15.60 19.64 10.57
C PRO A 275 -14.65 18.80 11.44
N ASP A 276 -14.72 19.00 12.75
CA ASP A 276 -13.93 18.30 13.76
C ASP A 276 -14.33 16.83 13.93
N ASN A 277 -15.59 16.49 13.65
CA ASN A 277 -16.14 15.14 13.74
C ASN A 277 -15.59 14.16 12.68
N GLY A 278 -14.89 14.66 11.67
CA GLY A 278 -14.34 13.87 10.57
C GLY A 278 -15.30 13.56 9.44
N ASP A 279 -16.54 14.07 9.46
CA ASP A 279 -17.31 14.16 8.23
C ASP A 279 -16.64 15.12 7.25
N PHE A 280 -17.00 15.07 5.98
CA PHE A 280 -16.62 16.13 5.05
C PHE A 280 -17.58 16.20 3.88
N GLN A 281 -17.52 17.33 3.17
CA GLN A 281 -18.14 17.54 1.87
C GLN A 281 -17.07 17.97 0.87
N LEU A 282 -16.98 17.27 -0.27
CA LEU A 282 -16.08 17.59 -1.36
C LEU A 282 -16.87 18.18 -2.53
N VAL A 283 -16.55 19.41 -2.91
CA VAL A 283 -17.04 20.05 -4.14
C VAL A 283 -15.96 19.91 -5.21
N LYS A 284 -16.25 19.10 -6.23
CA LYS A 284 -15.35 18.84 -7.37
C LYS A 284 -15.41 19.99 -8.36
N ASN A 285 -14.29 20.28 -9.02
CA ASN A 285 -14.16 21.34 -10.02
C ASN A 285 -13.90 20.78 -11.42
#